data_AF-A0AA40DRR1-F1
#
_entry.id   AF-A0AA40DRR1-F1
#
_cell.length_a   1.000
_cell.length_b   1.000
_cell.length_c   1.000
_cell.angle_alpha   90.00
_cell.angle_beta   90.00
_cell.angle_gamma   90.00
#
_symmetry.space_group_name_H-M   'P 1'
#
loop_
_entity.id
_entity.type
_entity.pdbx_description
1 polymer ?
#
loop_
_entity_poly.entity_id
_entity_poly.type
_entity_poly.pdbx_seq_one_letter_code
_entity_poly.pdbx_strand_id
1 'polypeptide(L)'
;MANLHAALSQLRDRLLERIIWIDAICINQHDNNEKGQQVQSTTKIYANANRVIVWLGEAAEDSDQALGALRTAAEEQQLFASQTEKDAPKSSQLRLGLM
;
A
#
# COMPACT_ATOMS: atom_id res chain seq x y z
N MET A 1 -18.80 -9.91 -7.59
CA MET A 1 -17.73 -9.78 -6.58
C MET A 1 -16.46 -10.34 -7.19
N ALA A 2 -15.42 -9.51 -7.33
CA ALA A 2 -14.11 -9.92 -7.84
C ALA A 2 -13.62 -11.11 -7.02
N ASN A 3 -13.51 -12.28 -7.64
CA ASN A 3 -13.24 -13.52 -6.93
C ASN A 3 -11.73 -13.65 -6.63
N LEU A 4 -11.41 -14.20 -5.46
CA LEU A 4 -10.03 -14.59 -5.13
C LEU A 4 -9.47 -15.61 -6.13
N HIS A 5 -10.36 -16.41 -6.75
CA HIS A 5 -9.98 -17.40 -7.75
C HIS A 5 -9.35 -16.79 -9.02
N ALA A 6 -9.90 -15.70 -9.59
CA ALA A 6 -9.30 -15.04 -10.75
C ALA A 6 -7.96 -14.41 -10.39
N ALA A 7 -7.88 -13.76 -9.22
CA ALA A 7 -6.62 -13.20 -8.71
C ALA A 7 -5.54 -14.29 -8.61
N LEU A 8 -5.84 -15.43 -7.97
CA LEU A 8 -4.92 -16.55 -7.86
C LEU A 8 -4.57 -17.16 -9.22
N SER A 9 -5.52 -17.21 -10.14
CA SER A 9 -5.27 -17.73 -11.50
C SER A 9 -4.29 -16.86 -12.28
N GLN A 10 -4.38 -15.53 -12.15
CA GLN A 10 -3.42 -14.60 -12.76
C GLN A 10 -2.06 -14.58 -12.04
N LEU A 11 -2.05 -14.74 -10.72
CA LEU A 11 -0.80 -14.77 -9.94
C LEU A 11 -0.05 -16.10 -10.02
N ARG A 12 -0.72 -17.16 -10.48
CA ARG A 12 -0.14 -18.50 -10.57
C ARG A 12 0.98 -18.54 -11.60
N ASP A 13 2.17 -18.84 -11.11
CA ASP A 13 3.33 -19.23 -11.91
C ASP A 13 3.47 -20.75 -11.87
N ARG A 14 3.70 -21.39 -13.02
CA ARG A 14 3.83 -22.86 -13.10
C ARG A 14 5.21 -23.37 -12.69
N LEU A 15 6.22 -22.49 -12.64
CA LEU A 15 7.61 -22.85 -12.41
C LEU A 15 8.11 -22.41 -11.04
N LEU A 16 7.43 -21.47 -10.39
CA LEU A 16 7.82 -20.92 -9.09
C LEU A 16 6.74 -21.15 -8.04
N GLU A 17 7.08 -21.93 -7.02
CA GLU A 17 6.29 -22.02 -5.80
C GLU A 17 6.43 -20.73 -4.97
N ARG A 18 5.34 -20.27 -4.38
CA ARG A 18 5.29 -19.01 -3.62
C ARG A 18 4.40 -19.17 -2.40
N ILE A 19 4.84 -18.61 -1.28
CA ILE A 19 4.00 -18.44 -0.09
C ILE A 19 3.35 -17.06 -0.20
N ILE A 20 2.02 -17.04 -0.21
CA ILE A 20 1.23 -15.80 -0.36
C ILE A 20 0.32 -15.70 0.86
N TRP A 21 0.36 -14.55 1.53
CA TRP A 21 -0.62 -14.18 2.53
C TRP A 21 -1.82 -13.51 1.84
N ILE A 22 -3.04 -13.97 2.14
CA ILE A 22 -4.28 -13.52 1.50
C ILE A 22 -5.25 -13.09 2.60
N ASP A 23 -5.53 -11.80 2.69
CA ASP A 23 -6.44 -11.21 3.68
C ASP A 23 -7.84 -11.85 3.68
N ALA A 24 -8.38 -12.15 2.49
CA ALA A 24 -9.67 -12.78 2.31
C ALA A 24 -9.76 -14.21 2.89
N ILE A 25 -8.62 -14.88 3.12
CA ILE A 25 -8.54 -16.21 3.75
C ILE A 25 -8.06 -16.10 5.20
N CYS A 26 -7.01 -15.32 5.45
CA CYS A 26 -6.31 -15.27 6.72
C CYS A 26 -7.02 -14.42 7.79
N ILE A 27 -7.94 -13.54 7.39
CA ILE A 27 -8.75 -12.75 8.30
C ILE A 27 -10.16 -13.32 8.31
N ASN A 28 -10.71 -13.58 9.50
CA ASN A 28 -12.11 -13.94 9.60
C ASN A 28 -13.00 -12.75 9.23
N GLN A 29 -13.52 -12.76 8.01
CA GLN A 29 -14.36 -11.68 7.49
C GLN A 29 -15.73 -11.58 8.18
N HIS A 30 -16.14 -12.60 8.96
CA HIS A 30 -17.42 -12.65 9.67
C HIS A 30 -17.33 -12.13 11.11
N ASP A 31 -16.12 -11.92 11.64
CA ASP A 31 -15.90 -11.33 12.95
C ASP A 31 -15.33 -9.91 12.79
N ASN A 32 -16.19 -8.91 12.99
CA ASN A 32 -15.80 -7.51 12.87
C ASN A 32 -14.77 -7.08 13.92
N ASN A 33 -14.74 -7.72 15.10
CA ASN A 33 -13.76 -7.40 16.14
C ASN A 33 -12.39 -7.95 15.75
N GLU A 34 -12.32 -9.22 15.33
CA GLU A 34 -11.08 -9.81 14.82
C GLU A 34 -10.58 -9.05 13.59
N LYS A 35 -11.48 -8.74 12.65
CA LYS A 35 -11.14 -7.96 11.46
C LYS A 35 -10.55 -6.60 11.81
N GLY A 36 -11.12 -5.89 12.77
CA GLY A 36 -10.56 -4.61 13.24
C GLY A 36 -9.14 -4.75 13.79
N GLN A 37 -8.89 -5.80 14.59
CA GLN A 37 -7.56 -6.08 15.16
C GLN A 37 -6.55 -6.52 14.10
N GLN A 38 -6.97 -7.38 13.16
CA GLN A 38 -6.14 -7.86 12.07
C GLN A 38 -5.80 -6.72 11.10
N VAL A 39 -6.76 -5.86 10.75
CA VAL A 39 -6.53 -4.70 9.87
C VAL A 39 -5.55 -3.70 10.49
N GLN A 40 -5.51 -3.53 11.82
CA GLN A 40 -4.43 -2.74 12.44
C GLN A 40 -3.06 -3.43 12.29
N SER A 41 -3.04 -4.75 12.34
CA SER A 41 -1.81 -5.56 12.27
C SER A 41 -1.29 -5.76 10.84
N THR A 42 -2.14 -5.63 9.81
CA THR A 42 -1.74 -5.80 8.40
C THR A 42 -0.67 -4.80 7.97
N THR A 43 -0.59 -3.64 8.63
CA THR A 43 0.52 -2.68 8.42
C THR A 43 1.89 -3.34 8.58
N LYS A 44 2.07 -4.19 9.60
CA LYS A 44 3.32 -4.91 9.82
C LYS A 44 3.54 -5.99 8.76
N ILE A 45 2.48 -6.69 8.35
CA ILE A 45 2.54 -7.72 7.31
C ILE A 45 2.99 -7.09 5.99
N TYR A 46 2.37 -5.97 5.59
CA TYR A 46 2.74 -5.23 4.38
C TYR A 46 4.15 -4.67 4.44
N ALA A 47 4.57 -4.14 5.61
CA ALA A 47 5.93 -3.64 5.80
C ALA A 47 7.02 -4.72 5.68
N ASN A 48 6.69 -5.97 6.03
CA ASN A 48 7.64 -7.09 5.97
C ASN A 48 7.50 -7.95 4.70
N ALA A 49 6.50 -7.70 3.86
CA ALA A 49 6.31 -8.44 2.63
C ALA A 49 7.33 -8.02 1.58
N ASN A 50 7.93 -8.98 0.87
CA ASN A 50 8.81 -8.67 -0.27
C ASN A 50 8.07 -7.94 -1.40
N ARG A 51 6.76 -8.18 -1.52
CA ARG A 51 5.89 -7.52 -2.48
C ARG A 51 4.46 -7.55 -1.97
N VAL A 52 3.77 -6.42 -2.06
CA VAL A 52 2.33 -6.32 -1.81
C VAL A 52 1.61 -6.21 -3.16
N ILE A 53 0.54 -6.98 -3.33
CA ILE A 53 -0.28 -6.97 -4.55
C ILE A 53 -1.71 -6.62 -4.15
N VAL A 54 -2.24 -5.55 -4.72
CA VAL A 54 -3.64 -5.14 -4.53
C VAL A 54 -4.43 -5.59 -5.75
N TRP A 55 -5.44 -6.45 -5.53
CA TRP A 55 -6.31 -6.94 -6.58
C TRP A 55 -7.61 -6.11 -6.61
N LEU A 56 -7.80 -5.34 -7.68
CA LEU A 56 -8.97 -4.46 -7.86
C LEU A 56 -10.08 -5.11 -8.72
N GLY A 57 -9.82 -6.29 -9.29
CA GLY A 57 -10.69 -6.95 -10.27
C GLY A 57 -10.00 -7.10 -11.62
N GLU A 58 -10.71 -7.71 -12.57
CA GLU A 58 -10.28 -7.75 -13.96
C GLU A 58 -10.39 -6.36 -14.59
N ALA A 59 -9.59 -6.10 -15.63
CA ALA A 59 -9.64 -4.84 -16.35
C ALA A 59 -11.03 -4.64 -16.97
N ALA A 60 -11.59 -3.45 -16.75
CA ALA A 60 -12.80 -2.93 -17.36
C ALA A 60 -12.46 -1.75 -18.28
N GLU A 61 -13.41 -1.31 -19.12
CA GLU A 61 -13.21 -0.26 -20.14
C GLU A 61 -12.51 1.00 -19.58
N ASP A 62 -12.87 1.43 -18.37
CA ASP A 62 -12.33 2.65 -17.75
C ASP A 62 -11.13 2.41 -16.82
N SER A 63 -10.61 1.18 -16.73
CA SER A 63 -9.54 0.83 -15.77
C SER A 63 -8.24 1.57 -16.06
N ASP A 64 -7.88 1.73 -17.33
CA ASP A 64 -6.65 2.44 -17.72
C ASP A 64 -6.73 3.93 -17.38
N GLN A 65 -7.91 4.54 -17.57
CA GLN A 65 -8.13 5.94 -17.22
C GLN A 65 -8.04 6.14 -15.70
N ALA A 66 -8.67 5.27 -14.91
CA ALA A 66 -8.65 5.34 -13.45
C ALA A 66 -7.22 5.16 -12.90
N LEU A 67 -6.47 4.17 -13.39
CA LEU A 67 -5.07 3.96 -13.01
C LEU A 67 -4.17 5.12 -13.47
N GLY A 68 -4.49 5.75 -14.60
CA GLY A 68 -3.86 6.98 -15.07
C GLY A 68 -4.03 8.13 -14.08
N ALA A 69 -5.26 8.40 -13.66
CA ALA A 69 -5.56 9.44 -12.70
C ALA A 69 -4.89 9.22 -11.33
N LEU A 70 -4.87 7.97 -10.84
CA LEU A 70 -4.18 7.62 -9.61
C LEU A 70 -2.67 7.90 -9.68
N ARG A 71 -2.03 7.62 -10.81
CA ARG A 71 -0.62 7.93 -11.03
C ARG A 71 -0.37 9.44 -10.99
N THR A 72 -1.17 10.23 -11.71
CA THR A 72 -1.06 11.70 -11.70
C THR A 72 -1.20 12.25 -10.29
N ALA A 73 -2.21 11.80 -9.53
CA ALA A 73 -2.42 12.25 -8.16
C ALA A 73 -1.25 11.87 -7.22
N ALA A 74 -0.64 10.70 -7.41
CA ALA A 74 0.51 10.27 -6.62
C ALA A 74 1.76 11.13 -6.91
N GLU A 75 1.99 11.51 -8.17
CA GLU A 75 3.09 12.38 -8.58
C GLU A 75 2.94 13.80 -7.97
N GLU A 76 1.72 14.35 -7.99
CA GLU A 76 1.41 15.65 -7.40
C GLU A 76 1.65 15.68 -5.88
N GLN A 77 1.27 14.62 -5.16
CA GLN A 77 1.51 14.49 -3.72
C GLN A 77 2.99 14.42 -3.38
N GLN A 78 3.80 13.72 -4.19
CA GLN A 78 5.24 13.64 -4.01
C GLN A 78 5.92 14.99 -4.26
N LEU A 79 5.45 15.76 -5.26
CA LEU A 79 5.93 17.12 -5.51
C LEU A 79 5.64 18.04 -4.31
N PHE A 80 4.42 17.98 -3.78
CA PHE A 80 4.02 18.78 -2.61
C PHE A 80 4.83 18.41 -1.36
N ALA A 81 5.02 17.11 -1.09
CA ALA A 81 5.82 16.64 0.04
C ALA A 81 7.30 17.04 -0.08
N SER A 82 7.84 17.10 -1.30
CA SER A 82 9.23 17.49 -1.56
C SER A 82 9.47 19.01 -1.45
N GLN A 83 8.42 19.83 -1.62
CA GLN A 83 8.50 21.30 -1.46
C GLN A 83 8.45 21.72 0.00
N THR A 84 7.55 21.12 0.80
CA THR A 84 7.42 21.42 2.23
C THR A 84 8.70 21.11 3.02
N GLU A 85 9.48 20.10 2.59
CA GLU A 85 10.76 19.74 3.22
C GLU A 85 11.90 20.72 2.86
N LYS A 86 11.83 21.35 1.68
CA LYS A 86 12.80 22.38 1.25
C LYS A 86 12.52 23.74 1.87
N ASP A 87 11.26 24.04 2.17
CA ASP A 87 10.83 25.30 2.77
C ASP A 87 10.94 25.30 4.31
N ALA A 88 11.35 24.17 4.92
CA ALA A 88 11.60 24.09 6.34
C ALA A 88 12.74 25.07 6.75
N PRO A 89 12.47 26.04 7.65
CA PRO A 89 13.47 27.02 8.04
C PRO A 89 14.68 26.33 8.68
N LYS A 90 15.88 26.59 8.16
CA LYS A 90 17.14 26.20 8.80
C LYS A 90 17.26 26.98 10.11
N SER A 91 16.78 26.39 11.20
CA SER A 91 16.99 26.92 12.54
C SER A 91 18.49 27.12 12.76
N SER A 92 18.90 28.38 12.76
CA SER A 92 20.24 28.84 13.09
C SER A 92 20.62 28.30 14.47
N GLN A 93 21.70 27.53 14.51
CA GLN A 93 22.28 27.00 15.74
C GLN A 93 22.58 28.15 16.72
N LEU A 94 21.78 28.27 17.77
CA LEU A 94 22.15 29.04 18.95
C LEU A 94 23.26 28.27 19.68
N ARG A 95 24.53 28.64 19.44
CA ARG A 95 25.62 28.30 20.37
C ARG A 95 25.34 29.05 21.67
N LEU A 96 24.83 28.35 22.68
CA LEU A 96 24.99 28.77 24.07
C LEU A 96 26.50 28.68 24.39
N GLY A 97 27.20 29.82 24.32
CA GLY A 97 28.45 29.99 25.03
C GLY A 97 28.12 30.18 26.50
N LEU A 98 28.28 29.12 27.30
CA LEU A 98 28.34 29.23 28.74
C LEU A 98 29.70 29.85 29.13
N MET A 99 29.58 30.80 30.06
CA MET A 99 30.59 31.66 30.67
C MET A 99 31.74 30.90 31.33
#